data_AF-A0A174NEN8-F1
#
_entry.id   AF-A0A174NEN8-F1
#
_cell.length_a   1.000
_cell.length_b   1.000
_cell.length_c   1.000
_cell.angle_alpha   90.00
_cell.angle_beta   90.00
_cell.angle_gamma   90.00
#
_symmetry.space_group_name_H-M   'P 1'
#
loop_
_entity.id
_entity.type
_entity.pdbx_description
1 polymer ?
#
loop_
_entity_poly.entity_id
_entity_poly.type
_entity_poly.pdbx_seq_one_letter_code
_entity_poly.pdbx_strand_id
1 'polypeptide(L)'
;MTVEGYGKRDIARALTADKVLIPAAYAAEHCPENNHSHGYANPYEWSCTAISYILEKQEYMGHTVLGKTVTENFKTKKRGKAKPEELMIFKNTHDAIIDEETWNNAQRLKKTVRREVKNGTYKNRLTGLLYCADCGSKLTYRSPNVQHRPNGLYKG
;
A
#
# COMPACT_ATOMS: atom_id res chain seq x y z
N MET A 1 -6.95 -2.94 10.72
CA MET A 1 -7.53 -3.05 9.34
C MET A 1 -6.76 -3.92 8.35
N THR A 2 -5.53 -3.58 7.91
CA THR A 2 -4.84 -4.42 6.88
C THR A 2 -4.55 -5.84 7.37
N VAL A 3 -4.09 -5.98 8.62
CA VAL A 3 -3.84 -7.28 9.25
C VAL A 3 -5.12 -8.11 9.40
N GLU A 4 -6.27 -7.46 9.62
CA GLU A 4 -7.61 -8.09 9.58
C GLU A 4 -8.07 -8.47 8.15
N GLY A 5 -7.26 -8.18 7.12
CA GLY A 5 -7.51 -8.60 5.75
C GLY A 5 -8.19 -7.58 4.85
N TYR A 6 -8.37 -6.33 5.31
CA TYR A 6 -8.93 -5.26 4.49
C TYR A 6 -7.95 -4.86 3.39
N GLY A 7 -8.47 -4.73 2.15
CA GLY A 7 -7.72 -4.14 1.05
C GLY A 7 -7.67 -2.62 1.16
N LYS A 8 -6.70 -1.97 0.51
CA LYS A 8 -6.58 -0.49 0.51
C LYS A 8 -7.85 0.26 0.10
N ARG A 9 -8.67 -0.32 -0.81
CA ARG A 9 -9.98 0.23 -1.20
C ARG A 9 -11.00 0.12 -0.07
N ASP A 10 -11.00 -1.01 0.61
CA ASP A 10 -11.92 -1.28 1.73
C ASP A 10 -11.60 -0.33 2.90
N ILE A 11 -10.30 -0.15 3.20
CA ILE A 11 -9.81 0.81 4.20
C ILE A 11 -10.22 2.23 3.83
N ALA A 12 -9.94 2.66 2.60
CA ALA A 12 -10.32 3.99 2.13
C ALA A 12 -11.83 4.23 2.25
N ARG A 13 -12.67 3.26 1.84
CA ARG A 13 -14.12 3.36 1.96
C ARG A 13 -14.58 3.47 3.41
N ALA A 14 -14.01 2.65 4.30
CA ALA A 14 -14.35 2.66 5.72
C ALA A 14 -14.01 4.01 6.36
N LEU A 15 -12.79 4.51 6.18
CA LEU A 15 -12.37 5.80 6.76
C LEU A 15 -13.19 6.97 6.20
N THR A 16 -13.54 6.95 4.92
CA THR A 16 -14.45 7.94 4.32
C THR A 16 -15.86 7.86 4.91
N ALA A 17 -16.39 6.65 5.11
CA ALA A 17 -17.72 6.45 5.69
C ALA A 17 -17.77 6.90 7.16
N ASP A 18 -16.70 6.64 7.92
CA ASP A 18 -16.53 7.04 9.32
C ASP A 18 -16.23 8.54 9.47
N LYS A 19 -16.12 9.28 8.36
CA LYS A 19 -15.76 10.71 8.31
C LYS A 19 -14.47 11.02 9.06
N VAL A 20 -13.46 10.17 8.89
CA VAL A 20 -12.10 10.43 9.36
C VAL A 20 -11.42 11.42 8.42
N LEU A 21 -10.85 12.50 8.94
CA LEU A 21 -10.14 13.51 8.14
C LEU A 21 -8.96 12.88 7.38
N ILE A 22 -8.80 13.26 6.11
CA ILE A 22 -7.58 12.93 5.37
C ILE A 22 -6.37 13.67 5.95
N PRO A 23 -5.13 13.17 5.75
CA PRO A 23 -3.94 13.78 6.36
C PRO A 23 -3.76 15.27 6.05
N ALA A 24 -4.07 15.69 4.81
CA ALA A 24 -4.00 17.09 4.40
C ALA A 24 -5.02 17.97 5.15
N ALA A 25 -6.25 17.47 5.35
CA ALA A 25 -7.28 18.18 6.09
C ALA A 25 -6.98 18.24 7.59
N TYR A 26 -6.52 17.11 8.15
CA TYR A 26 -6.07 17.06 9.54
C TYR A 26 -4.94 18.06 9.82
N ALA A 27 -3.92 18.11 8.94
CA ALA A 27 -2.82 19.05 9.06
C ALA A 27 -3.28 20.52 8.91
N ALA A 28 -4.27 20.81 8.06
CA ALA A 28 -4.82 22.14 7.93
C ALA A 28 -5.50 22.64 9.23
N GLU A 29 -6.15 21.73 9.97
CA GLU A 29 -6.83 22.06 11.22
C GLU A 29 -5.89 22.11 12.43
N HIS A 30 -4.89 21.22 12.51
CA HIS A 30 -4.08 21.02 13.72
C HIS A 30 -2.63 21.53 13.61
N CYS A 31 -2.11 21.71 12.39
CA CYS A 31 -0.72 22.12 12.14
C CYS A 31 -0.64 23.13 10.98
N PRO A 32 -1.36 24.27 11.06
CA PRO A 32 -1.48 25.22 9.95
C PRO A 32 -0.12 25.77 9.48
N GLU A 33 0.86 25.89 10.38
CA GLU A 33 2.21 26.38 10.10
C GLU A 33 3.04 25.48 9.17
N ASN A 34 2.73 24.17 9.10
CA ASN A 34 3.43 23.18 8.27
C ASN A 34 2.49 22.57 7.22
N ASN A 35 1.38 23.23 6.91
CA ASN A 35 0.49 22.74 5.88
C ASN A 35 1.08 23.04 4.48
N HIS A 36 1.56 22.00 3.81
CA HIS A 36 2.04 22.07 2.43
C HIS A 36 1.03 21.51 1.41
N SER A 37 -0.19 21.19 1.85
CA SER A 37 -1.20 20.50 1.05
C SER A 37 -2.50 21.28 1.01
N HIS A 38 -2.75 21.98 -0.10
CA HIS A 38 -3.98 22.73 -0.33
C HIS A 38 -4.59 22.25 -1.65
N GLY A 39 -5.86 21.83 -1.66
CA GLY A 39 -6.55 21.44 -2.90
C GLY A 39 -7.35 20.14 -2.86
N TYR A 40 -7.78 19.65 -1.69
CA TYR A 40 -8.80 18.60 -1.62
C TYR A 40 -10.20 19.22 -1.68
N ALA A 41 -11.10 18.61 -2.47
CA ALA A 41 -12.50 19.07 -2.56
C ALA A 41 -13.34 18.58 -1.37
N ASN A 42 -13.04 17.38 -0.86
CA ASN A 42 -13.72 16.77 0.27
C ASN A 42 -12.69 16.35 1.34
N PRO A 43 -12.75 16.89 2.58
CA PRO A 43 -11.79 16.58 3.65
C PRO A 43 -11.85 15.14 4.16
N TYR A 44 -12.85 14.36 3.77
CA TYR A 44 -13.04 12.98 4.21
C TYR A 44 -12.79 11.96 3.08
N GLU A 45 -12.42 12.39 1.88
CA GLU A 45 -12.26 11.48 0.74
C GLU A 45 -10.89 10.79 0.73
N TRP A 46 -10.83 9.60 1.33
CA TRP A 46 -9.61 8.81 1.36
C TRP A 46 -9.30 8.17 0.01
N SER A 47 -8.09 8.43 -0.50
CA SER A 47 -7.58 7.76 -1.70
C SER A 47 -6.81 6.48 -1.35
N CYS A 48 -6.93 5.47 -2.23
CA CYS A 48 -6.13 4.25 -2.12
C CYS A 48 -4.61 4.50 -2.12
N THR A 49 -4.19 5.57 -2.78
CA THR A 49 -2.80 5.99 -2.87
C THR A 49 -2.30 6.51 -1.53
N ALA A 50 -3.08 7.37 -0.85
CA ALA A 50 -2.76 7.85 0.49
C ALA A 50 -2.61 6.68 1.48
N ILE A 51 -3.57 5.75 1.49
CA ILE A 51 -3.49 4.52 2.31
C ILE A 51 -2.23 3.72 1.98
N SER A 52 -1.89 3.58 0.70
CA SER A 52 -0.71 2.84 0.29
C SER A 52 0.59 3.47 0.80
N TYR A 53 0.69 4.81 0.76
CA TYR A 53 1.84 5.53 1.28
C TYR A 53 1.99 5.41 2.79
N ILE A 54 0.88 5.53 3.54
CA ILE A 54 0.88 5.37 5.00
C ILE A 54 1.37 3.97 5.37
N LEU A 55 0.80 2.92 4.77
CA LEU A 55 1.20 1.53 5.04
C LEU A 55 2.66 1.22 4.64
N GLU A 56 3.27 2.01 3.76
CA GLU A 56 4.66 1.83 3.30
C GLU A 56 5.70 2.43 4.24
N LYS A 57 5.31 3.35 5.14
CA LYS A 57 6.24 4.05 6.03
C LYS A 57 6.81 3.10 7.07
N GLN A 58 8.12 2.92 7.02
CA GLN A 58 8.88 2.16 8.02
C GLN A 58 9.05 2.96 9.30
N GLU A 59 8.89 4.27 9.22
CA GLU A 59 9.03 5.19 10.34
C GLU A 59 8.08 4.85 11.49
N TYR A 60 6.93 4.24 11.20
CA TYR A 60 5.99 3.78 12.24
C TYR A 60 6.53 2.65 13.13
N MET A 61 7.64 2.00 12.75
CA MET A 61 8.42 1.09 13.60
C MET A 61 9.45 1.82 14.48
N GLY A 62 9.37 3.16 14.59
CA GLY A 62 10.31 3.95 15.38
C GLY A 62 11.64 4.21 14.66
N HIS A 63 11.67 4.15 13.33
CA HIS A 63 12.90 4.31 12.54
C HIS A 63 12.97 5.67 11.86
N THR A 64 14.17 6.24 11.71
CA THR A 64 14.39 7.39 10.83
C THR A 64 14.88 6.93 9.48
N VAL A 65 14.10 7.21 8.43
CA VAL A 65 14.44 6.88 7.04
C VAL A 65 14.76 8.16 6.26
N LEU A 66 16.02 8.30 5.86
CA LEU A 66 16.52 9.41 5.05
C LEU A 66 16.87 8.95 3.62
N GLY A 67 17.13 9.92 2.74
CA GLY A 67 17.56 9.63 1.36
C GLY A 67 16.47 9.05 0.46
N LYS A 68 15.18 9.29 0.74
CA LYS A 68 14.04 8.73 -0.02
C LYS A 68 13.98 9.15 -1.50
N THR A 69 14.73 10.17 -1.88
CA THR A 69 14.82 10.70 -3.23
C THR A 69 16.28 10.89 -3.59
N VAL A 70 16.67 10.37 -4.75
CA VAL A 70 18.05 10.40 -5.24
C VAL A 70 18.07 11.11 -6.58
N THR A 71 19.21 11.75 -6.90
CA THR A 71 19.42 12.36 -8.20
C THR A 71 20.08 11.33 -9.11
N GLU A 72 19.37 10.85 -10.14
CA GLU A 72 19.84 9.78 -11.03
C GLU A 72 21.05 10.22 -11.86
N ASN A 73 21.08 11.49 -12.25
CA ASN A 73 22.13 12.05 -13.07
C ASN A 73 22.44 13.48 -12.62
N PHE A 74 23.69 13.71 -12.24
CA PHE A 74 24.19 15.01 -11.78
C PHE A 74 23.95 16.14 -12.79
N LYS A 75 24.06 15.86 -14.10
CA LYS A 75 23.93 16.86 -15.16
C LYS A 75 22.48 17.28 -15.39
N THR A 76 21.56 16.31 -15.43
CA THR A 76 20.13 16.60 -15.68
C THR A 76 19.37 16.97 -14.41
N LYS A 77 19.96 16.73 -13.22
CA LYS A 77 19.33 16.92 -11.90
C LYS A 77 17.99 16.18 -11.74
N LYS A 78 17.74 15.17 -12.58
CA LYS A 78 16.51 14.38 -12.55
C LYS A 78 16.47 13.59 -11.23
N ARG A 79 15.37 13.74 -10.49
CA ARG A 79 15.15 13.07 -9.20
C ARG A 79 14.22 11.87 -9.35
N GLY A 80 14.54 10.79 -8.66
CA GLY A 80 13.77 9.55 -8.61
C GLY A 80 13.59 9.02 -7.20
N LYS A 81 12.68 8.06 -7.02
CA LYS A 81 12.52 7.33 -5.75
C LYS A 81 13.77 6.48 -5.51
N ALA A 82 14.29 6.53 -4.30
CA ALA A 82 15.44 5.71 -3.92
C ALA A 82 15.12 4.22 -3.94
N LYS A 83 16.11 3.44 -4.37
CA LYS A 83 16.12 1.98 -4.19
C LYS A 83 16.31 1.66 -2.70
N PRO A 84 15.89 0.46 -2.25
CA PRO A 84 16.04 0.07 -0.84
C PRO A 84 17.48 0.15 -0.32
N GLU A 85 18.46 -0.16 -1.18
CA GLU A 85 19.90 -0.10 -0.88
C GLU A 85 20.47 1.33 -0.75
N GLU A 86 19.77 2.32 -1.29
CA GLU A 86 20.16 3.74 -1.23
C GLU A 86 19.58 4.45 0.00
N LEU A 87 18.63 3.81 0.70
CA LEU A 87 18.00 4.37 1.89
C LEU A 87 18.94 4.31 3.08
N MET A 88 19.07 5.43 3.78
CA MET A 88 19.76 5.50 5.07
C MET A 88 18.72 5.28 6.17
N ILE A 89 18.73 4.09 6.77
CA ILE A 89 17.77 3.68 7.80
C ILE A 89 18.49 3.62 9.15
N PHE A 90 18.11 4.53 10.04
CA PHE A 90 18.54 4.54 11.44
C PHE A 90 17.42 3.92 12.27
N LYS A 91 17.71 2.79 12.91
CA LYS A 91 16.71 2.04 13.68
C LYS A 91 16.51 2.67 15.07
N ASN A 92 15.28 2.54 15.59
CA ASN A 92 14.90 2.85 16.97
C ASN A 92 15.29 4.26 17.42
N THR A 93 14.99 5.25 16.59
CA THR A 93 15.27 6.67 16.84
C THR A 93 14.14 7.39 17.58
N HIS A 94 12.95 6.80 17.64
CA HIS A 94 11.78 7.30 18.36
C HIS A 94 10.85 6.14 18.70
N ASP A 95 9.84 6.41 19.54
CA ASP A 95 8.88 5.40 19.95
C ASP A 95 8.08 4.88 18.77
N ALA A 96 8.01 3.55 18.67
CA ALA A 96 7.29 2.88 17.60
C ALA A 96 5.77 2.98 17.83
N ILE A 97 5.04 3.31 16.77
CA ILE A 97 3.56 3.29 16.76
C ILE A 97 3.05 1.85 16.60
N ILE A 98 3.78 1.03 15.83
CA ILE A 98 3.50 -0.39 15.61
C ILE A 98 4.78 -1.21 15.69
N ASP A 99 4.67 -2.47 16.13
CA ASP A 99 5.79 -3.39 16.19
C ASP A 99 6.20 -3.92 14.81
N GLU A 100 7.42 -4.46 14.73
CA GLU A 100 8.03 -4.96 13.49
C GLU A 100 7.27 -6.17 12.91
N GLU A 101 6.72 -7.05 13.74
CA GLU A 101 5.94 -8.20 13.28
C GLU A 101 4.65 -7.76 12.59
N THR A 102 3.91 -6.83 13.21
CA THR A 102 2.69 -6.23 12.66
C THR A 102 2.97 -5.53 11.33
N TRP A 103 4.06 -4.74 11.25
CA TRP A 103 4.44 -4.06 10.01
C TRP A 103 4.78 -5.05 8.90
N ASN A 104 5.62 -6.06 9.19
CA ASN A 104 6.00 -7.09 8.23
C ASN A 104 4.79 -7.88 7.71
N ASN A 105 3.85 -8.21 8.60
CA ASN A 105 2.59 -8.85 8.24
C ASN A 105 1.75 -7.99 7.31
N ALA A 106 1.58 -6.70 7.61
CA ALA A 106 0.85 -5.76 6.75
C ALA A 106 1.49 -5.68 5.35
N GLN A 107 2.83 -5.62 5.27
CA GLN A 107 3.56 -5.54 4.01
C GLN A 107 3.44 -6.82 3.17
N ARG A 108 3.48 -8.00 3.82
CA ARG A 108 3.24 -9.29 3.16
C ARG A 108 1.83 -9.38 2.57
N LEU A 109 0.83 -8.93 3.32
CA LEU A 109 -0.57 -8.90 2.87
C LEU A 109 -0.75 -7.92 1.71
N LYS A 110 -0.13 -6.74 1.77
CA LYS A 110 -0.17 -5.73 0.71
C LYS A 110 0.45 -6.23 -0.61
N LYS A 111 1.58 -6.95 -0.55
CA LYS A 111 2.22 -7.58 -1.72
C LYS A 111 1.36 -8.69 -2.34
N THR A 112 0.42 -9.24 -1.57
CA THR A 112 -0.47 -10.30 -2.05
C THR A 112 -1.71 -9.71 -2.69
N VAL A 113 -1.74 -9.72 -4.03
CA VAL A 113 -2.91 -9.29 -4.79
C VAL A 113 -4.03 -10.33 -4.64
N ARG A 114 -4.98 -10.06 -3.73
CA ARG A 114 -6.21 -10.85 -3.59
C ARG A 114 -7.23 -10.40 -4.63
N ARG A 115 -7.25 -11.06 -5.79
CA ARG A 115 -8.26 -10.83 -6.82
C ARG A 115 -9.57 -11.49 -6.40
N GLU A 116 -10.67 -10.77 -6.57
CA GLU A 116 -12.00 -11.37 -6.54
C GLU A 116 -12.16 -12.28 -7.76
N VAL A 117 -12.86 -13.39 -7.59
CA VAL A 117 -13.24 -14.23 -8.73
C VAL A 117 -14.16 -13.45 -9.68
N LYS A 118 -14.13 -13.79 -10.98
CA LYS A 118 -14.87 -13.07 -12.03
C LYS A 118 -16.39 -12.98 -11.78
N ASN A 119 -16.95 -13.88 -10.99
CA ASN A 119 -18.35 -13.88 -10.56
C ASN A 119 -18.60 -13.09 -9.26
N GLY A 120 -17.61 -12.33 -8.77
CA GLY A 120 -17.73 -11.35 -7.68
C GLY A 120 -18.01 -11.93 -6.29
N THR A 121 -18.11 -13.26 -6.13
CA THR A 121 -18.72 -13.86 -4.94
C THR A 121 -17.75 -14.11 -3.79
N TYR A 122 -16.46 -14.37 -4.04
CA TYR A 122 -15.50 -14.59 -2.96
C TYR A 122 -14.04 -14.30 -3.33
N LYS A 123 -13.19 -14.18 -2.30
CA LYS A 123 -11.72 -14.21 -2.44
C LYS A 123 -11.26 -15.63 -2.07
N ASN A 124 -10.40 -16.26 -2.87
CA ASN A 124 -9.91 -17.60 -2.51
C ASN A 124 -9.05 -17.50 -1.23
N ARG A 125 -9.39 -18.30 -0.21
CA ARG A 125 -8.74 -18.32 1.11
C ARG A 125 -7.25 -18.64 1.06
N LEU A 126 -6.81 -19.38 0.04
CA LEU A 126 -5.43 -19.82 -0.16
C LEU A 126 -4.59 -18.82 -0.97
N THR A 127 -5.17 -17.68 -1.38
CA THR A 127 -4.48 -16.69 -2.22
C THR A 127 -3.25 -16.13 -1.51
N GLY A 128 -2.08 -16.37 -2.09
CA GLY A 128 -0.78 -15.93 -1.56
C GLY A 128 -0.25 -16.74 -0.39
N LEU A 129 -0.86 -17.89 -0.08
CA LEU A 129 -0.34 -18.87 0.87
C LEU A 129 0.36 -20.04 0.15
N LEU A 130 -0.12 -20.38 -1.06
CA LEU A 130 0.39 -21.53 -1.81
C LEU A 130 1.48 -21.14 -2.81
N TYR A 131 2.53 -21.97 -2.85
CA TYR A 131 3.67 -21.85 -3.73
C TYR A 131 3.94 -23.20 -4.39
N CYS A 132 4.40 -23.20 -5.64
CA CYS A 132 4.83 -24.40 -6.34
C CYS A 132 6.13 -24.91 -5.71
N ALA A 133 6.19 -26.20 -5.36
CA ALA A 133 7.38 -26.80 -4.78
C ALA A 133 8.57 -26.82 -5.77
N ASP A 134 8.29 -26.98 -7.06
CA ASP A 134 9.33 -27.13 -8.09
C ASP A 134 9.91 -25.79 -8.55
N CYS A 135 9.08 -24.77 -8.73
CA CYS A 135 9.51 -23.49 -9.32
C CYS A 135 9.37 -22.27 -8.40
N GLY A 136 8.88 -22.45 -7.17
CA GLY A 136 8.71 -21.37 -6.19
C GLY A 136 7.65 -20.32 -6.57
N SER A 137 6.96 -20.48 -7.70
CA SER A 137 5.96 -19.51 -8.17
C SER A 137 4.71 -19.53 -7.29
N LYS A 138 4.11 -18.35 -7.07
CA LYS A 138 2.87 -18.21 -6.31
C LYS A 138 1.70 -18.84 -7.08
N LEU A 139 0.99 -19.78 -6.44
CA LEU A 139 -0.18 -20.41 -7.02
C LEU A 139 -1.38 -19.45 -6.99
N THR A 140 -2.11 -19.40 -8.11
CA THR A 140 -3.30 -18.55 -8.26
C THR A 140 -4.52 -19.41 -8.53
N TYR A 141 -5.65 -19.02 -7.94
CA TYR A 141 -6.90 -19.71 -8.17
C TYR A 141 -7.41 -19.46 -9.59
N ARG A 142 -7.67 -20.53 -10.33
CA ARG A 142 -8.43 -20.49 -11.58
C ARG A 142 -9.80 -21.11 -11.33
N SER A 143 -10.86 -20.35 -11.58
CA SER A 143 -12.22 -20.90 -11.54
C SER A 143 -12.41 -21.89 -12.70
N PRO A 144 -13.01 -23.06 -12.48
CA PRO A 144 -13.36 -23.97 -13.57
C PRO A 144 -14.40 -23.36 -14.52
N ASN A 145 -15.21 -22.40 -14.06
CA ASN A 145 -16.22 -21.69 -14.84
C ASN A 145 -15.71 -20.38 -15.46
N VAL A 146 -14.43 -20.30 -15.84
CA VAL A 146 -13.96 -19.15 -16.63
C VAL A 146 -14.65 -19.21 -17.99
N GLN A 147 -15.72 -18.43 -18.16
CA GLN A 147 -16.27 -18.17 -19.47
C GLN A 147 -15.15 -17.60 -20.36
N HIS A 148 -14.79 -18.34 -21.40
CA HIS A 148 -14.08 -17.79 -22.54
C HIS A 148 -14.93 -16.64 -23.08
N ARG A 149 -14.38 -15.42 -23.10
CA ARG A 149 -14.97 -14.40 -23.98
C ARG A 149 -14.82 -14.91 -25.41
N PRO A 150 -15.79 -14.70 -26.32
CA PRO A 150 -15.80 -15.34 -27.64
C PRO A 150 -14.59 -15.04 -28.53
N ASN A 151 -13.75 -14.05 -28.20
CA ASN A 151 -12.62 -13.63 -29.02
C ASN A 151 -11.32 -13.65 -28.22
N GLY A 152 -10.51 -14.71 -28.37
CA GLY A 152 -9.27 -15.01 -27.66
C GLY A 152 -8.14 -13.99 -27.73
N LEU A 153 -8.38 -12.73 -27.39
CA LEU A 153 -7.37 -11.69 -27.24
C LEU A 153 -7.01 -11.53 -25.76
N TYR A 154 -5.80 -11.95 -25.41
CA TYR A 154 -5.17 -11.60 -24.13
C TYR A 154 -4.72 -10.15 -24.21
N LYS A 155 -5.23 -9.27 -23.34
CA LYS A 155 -4.60 -7.96 -23.11
C LYS A 155 -3.44 -8.15 -22.13
N GLY A 156 -2.26 -7.70 -22.54
CA GLY A 156 -1.09 -7.48 -21.68
C GLY A 156 -1.31 -6.40 -20.63
#